data_AF-A0A7X6Y2Y2-F1
#
_entry.id   AF-A0A7X6Y2Y2-F1
#
_cell.length_a   1.000
_cell.length_b   1.000
_cell.length_c   1.000
_cell.angle_alpha   90.00
_cell.angle_beta   90.00
_cell.angle_gamma   90.00
#
_symmetry.space_group_name_H-M   'P 1'
#
loop_
_entity.id
_entity.type
_entity.pdbx_description
1 polymer ?
#
loop_
_entity_poly.entity_id
_entity_poly.type
_entity_poly.pdbx_seq_one_letter_code
_entity_poly.pdbx_strand_id
1 'polypeptide(L)'
;MPGEKRFRGALHGFNKDDVNQYIEKILQEFESRLKEKDEEILRLKNENRELRMKYEELSLKEQQLNEDRARIADVLIKAEENARLILEEAKAQAIEEKNKIEELVENEKEKLVDIKGEIRTLRNNIVDVLKKYEVQLGDILGEE
;
A
#
# COMPACT_ATOMS: atom_id res chain seq x y z
N MET A 1 16.59 70.85 -14.28
CA MET A 1 16.95 70.98 -15.72
C MET A 1 18.44 71.35 -15.85
N PRO A 2 19.14 70.97 -16.93
CA PRO A 2 20.47 71.48 -17.21
C PRO A 2 20.34 72.94 -17.70
N GLY A 3 20.75 73.91 -16.88
CA GLY A 3 20.74 75.34 -17.24
C GLY A 3 20.24 76.31 -16.17
N GLU A 4 19.63 75.85 -15.08
CA GLU A 4 19.25 76.72 -13.97
C GLU A 4 20.47 77.01 -13.07
N LYS A 5 20.73 78.30 -12.77
CA LYS A 5 21.80 78.71 -11.83
C LYS A 5 21.48 78.15 -10.44
N ARG A 6 22.12 77.03 -10.08
CA ARG A 6 21.94 76.34 -8.79
C ARG A 6 22.48 77.09 -7.59
N PHE A 7 23.38 78.05 -7.83
CA PHE A 7 24.03 78.86 -6.79
C PHE A 7 24.01 80.33 -7.23
N ARG A 8 23.79 81.26 -6.29
CA ARG A 8 23.99 82.69 -6.53
C ARG A 8 25.47 82.96 -6.81
N GLY A 9 25.79 84.02 -7.56
CA GLY A 9 27.18 84.43 -7.82
C GLY A 9 27.74 85.32 -6.70
N ALA A 10 29.02 85.21 -6.41
CA ALA A 10 29.78 86.11 -5.54
C ALA A 10 30.84 86.89 -6.34
N LEU A 11 31.49 87.90 -5.74
CA LEU A 11 32.59 88.69 -6.34
C LEU A 11 33.73 87.81 -6.92
N HIS A 12 33.83 86.56 -6.47
CA HIS A 12 34.56 85.47 -7.11
C HIS A 12 33.79 84.16 -6.92
N GLY A 13 33.34 83.54 -8.02
CA GLY A 13 32.72 82.20 -7.99
C GLY A 13 31.28 82.16 -7.46
N PHE A 14 30.93 81.06 -6.80
CA PHE A 14 29.57 80.78 -6.30
C PHE A 14 29.41 81.19 -4.83
N ASN A 15 28.18 81.52 -4.45
CA ASN A 15 27.81 81.85 -3.08
C ASN A 15 28.04 80.62 -2.19
N LYS A 16 28.89 80.79 -1.17
CA LYS A 16 29.33 79.73 -0.26
C LYS A 16 28.18 79.08 0.48
N ASP A 17 27.16 79.85 0.88
CA ASP A 17 26.02 79.33 1.64
C ASP A 17 25.15 78.44 0.76
N ASP A 18 24.90 78.83 -0.49
CA ASP A 18 24.13 78.03 -1.44
C ASP A 18 24.85 76.70 -1.76
N VAL A 19 26.19 76.75 -1.88
CA VAL A 19 27.02 75.55 -2.11
C VAL A 19 27.01 74.63 -0.89
N ASN A 20 27.15 75.18 0.32
CA ASN A 20 27.10 74.41 1.55
C ASN A 20 25.74 73.74 1.75
N GLN A 21 24.64 74.46 1.54
CA GLN A 21 23.28 73.90 1.64
C GLN A 21 23.04 72.77 0.63
N TYR A 22 23.58 72.90 -0.58
CA TYR A 22 23.48 71.85 -1.59
C TYR A 22 24.30 70.61 -1.24
N ILE A 23 25.52 70.79 -0.73
CA ILE A 23 26.36 69.69 -0.24
C ILE A 23 25.65 68.98 0.91
N GLU A 24 25.11 69.73 1.88
CA GLU A 24 24.38 69.18 3.02
C GLU A 24 23.14 68.40 2.57
N LYS A 25 22.36 68.94 1.63
CA LYS A 25 21.20 68.24 1.06
C LYS A 25 21.60 66.94 0.37
N ILE A 26 22.68 66.95 -0.42
CA ILE A 26 23.19 65.74 -1.08
C ILE A 26 23.63 64.70 -0.05
N LEU A 27 24.36 65.12 0.99
CA LEU A 27 24.82 64.21 2.03
C LEU A 27 23.63 63.56 2.76
N GLN A 28 22.62 64.34 3.10
CA GLN A 28 21.38 63.83 3.69
C GLN A 28 20.64 62.85 2.76
N GLU A 29 20.54 63.15 1.46
CA GLU A 29 19.95 62.24 0.47
C GLU A 29 20.75 60.93 0.36
N PHE A 30 22.08 60.98 0.35
CA PHE A 30 22.92 59.78 0.34
C PHE A 30 22.79 58.97 1.62
N GLU A 31 22.80 59.61 2.79
CA GLU A 31 22.60 58.95 4.08
C GLU A 31 21.23 58.27 4.15
N SER A 32 20.16 58.92 3.67
CA SER A 32 18.82 58.32 3.61
C SER A 32 18.82 57.08 2.72
N ARG A 33 19.39 57.17 1.52
CA ARG A 33 19.44 56.05 0.57
C ARG A 33 20.29 54.89 1.08
N LEU A 34 21.38 55.18 1.79
CA LEU A 34 22.21 54.16 2.44
C LEU A 34 21.40 53.43 3.51
N LYS A 35 20.70 54.15 4.39
CA LYS A 35 19.84 53.55 5.42
C LYS A 35 18.74 52.68 4.82
N GLU A 36 18.04 53.17 3.80
CA GLU A 36 17.00 52.41 3.09
C GLU A 36 17.54 51.09 2.51
N LYS A 37 18.75 51.14 1.93
CA LYS A 37 19.41 49.95 1.38
C LYS A 37 19.86 48.98 2.46
N ASP A 38 20.37 49.48 3.58
CA ASP A 38 20.75 48.64 4.73
C ASP A 38 19.53 47.93 5.33
N GLU A 39 18.40 48.64 5.47
CA GLU A 39 17.14 48.04 5.90
C GLU A 39 16.62 47.00 4.91
N GLU A 40 16.70 47.26 3.61
CA GLU A 40 16.33 46.31 2.57
C GLU A 40 17.20 45.05 2.61
N ILE A 41 18.53 45.20 2.77
CA ILE A 41 19.47 44.10 2.94
C ILE A 41 19.11 43.27 4.18
N LEU A 42 18.77 43.92 5.30
CA LEU A 42 18.38 43.22 6.52
C LEU A 42 17.08 42.42 6.33
N ARG A 43 16.07 43.02 5.69
CA ARG A 43 14.81 42.33 5.37
C ARG A 43 15.05 41.10 4.48
N LEU A 44 15.80 41.27 3.39
CA LEU A 44 16.09 40.18 2.46
C LEU A 44 16.92 39.06 3.11
N LYS A 45 17.86 39.39 4.01
CA LYS A 45 18.61 38.38 4.77
C LYS A 45 17.70 37.56 5.68
N ASN A 46 16.74 38.20 6.35
CA ASN A 46 15.78 37.51 7.21
C ASN A 46 14.86 36.60 6.39
N GLU A 47 14.31 37.10 5.28
CA GLU A 47 13.47 36.30 4.38
C GLU A 47 14.24 35.11 3.80
N ASN A 48 15.49 35.31 3.37
CA ASN A 48 16.32 34.22 2.86
C ASN A 48 16.57 33.14 3.92
N ARG A 49 16.80 33.56 5.18
CA ARG A 49 16.96 32.63 6.30
C ARG A 49 15.69 31.82 6.54
N GLU A 50 14.53 32.46 6.57
CA GLU A 50 13.25 31.78 6.75
C GLU A 50 12.95 30.79 5.62
N LEU A 51 13.21 31.18 4.37
CA LEU A 51 13.01 30.31 3.22
C LEU A 51 13.93 29.09 3.26
N ARG A 52 15.20 29.25 3.67
CA ARG A 52 16.12 28.13 3.87
C ARG A 52 15.61 27.16 4.93
N MET A 53 15.16 27.67 6.07
CA MET A 53 14.62 26.83 7.14
C MET A 53 13.38 26.05 6.67
N LYS A 54 12.45 26.70 5.96
CA LYS A 54 11.26 26.03 5.39
C LYS A 54 11.66 24.98 4.36
N TYR A 55 12.65 25.26 3.52
CA TYR A 55 13.16 24.32 2.53
C TYR A 55 13.76 23.07 3.19
N GLU A 56 14.61 23.26 4.21
CA GLU A 56 15.20 22.15 4.96
C GLU A 56 14.12 21.30 5.65
N GLU A 57 13.10 21.91 6.26
CA GLU A 57 11.98 21.20 6.87
C GLU A 57 11.19 20.38 5.84
N LEU A 58 10.88 20.97 4.67
CA LEU A 58 10.17 20.28 3.60
C LEU A 58 10.99 19.12 3.02
N SER A 59 12.29 19.32 2.84
CA SER A 59 13.20 18.29 2.33
C SER A 59 13.28 17.10 3.30
N LEU A 60 13.36 17.35 4.61
CA LEU A 60 13.32 16.28 5.62
C LEU A 60 11.99 15.52 5.60
N LYS A 61 10.86 16.23 5.50
CA LYS A 61 9.54 15.59 5.39
C LYS A 61 9.41 14.75 4.13
N GLU A 62 9.94 15.23 3.00
CA GLU A 62 9.93 14.48 1.74
C GLU A 62 10.74 13.18 1.86
N GLN A 63 11.92 13.24 2.48
CA GLN A 63 12.74 12.04 2.72
C GLN A 63 12.00 11.01 3.58
N GLN A 64 11.42 11.44 4.71
CA GLN A 64 10.63 10.56 5.58
C GLN A 64 9.45 9.94 4.83
N LEU A 65 8.73 10.73 4.03
CA LEU A 65 7.58 10.26 3.26
C LEU A 65 7.99 9.22 2.21
N ASN A 66 9.14 9.42 1.55
CA ASN A 66 9.69 8.45 0.61
C ASN A 66 10.10 7.13 1.30
N GLU A 67 10.73 7.21 2.48
CA GLU A 67 11.09 6.03 3.28
C GLU A 67 9.85 5.26 3.76
N ASP A 68 8.82 5.96 4.22
CA ASP A 68 7.55 5.36 4.62
C ASP A 68 6.87 4.68 3.44
N ARG A 69 6.84 5.32 2.26
CA ARG A 69 6.29 4.73 1.03
C ARG A 69 7.02 3.45 0.64
N ALA A 70 8.36 3.45 0.70
CA ALA A 70 9.14 2.25 0.41
C ALA A 70 8.80 1.10 1.37
N ARG A 71 8.75 1.40 2.68
CA ARG A 71 8.37 0.40 3.70
C ARG A 71 6.96 -0.14 3.51
N ILE A 72 6.00 0.72 3.19
CA ILE A 72 4.62 0.30 2.91
C ILE A 72 4.58 -0.61 1.67
N ALA A 73 5.29 -0.25 0.59
CA ALA A 73 5.37 -1.05 -0.61
C ALA A 73 5.93 -2.46 -0.33
N ASP A 74 7.02 -2.54 0.44
CA ASP A 74 7.63 -3.82 0.82
C ASP A 74 6.66 -4.70 1.62
N VAL A 75 5.90 -4.11 2.54
CA VAL A 75 4.89 -4.82 3.33
C VAL A 75 3.74 -5.31 2.45
N LEU A 76 3.27 -4.49 1.52
CA LEU A 76 2.20 -4.86 0.60
C LEU A 76 2.61 -6.00 -0.34
N ILE A 77 3.84 -5.96 -0.86
CA ILE A 77 4.39 -7.04 -1.71
C ILE A 77 4.43 -8.35 -0.91
N LYS A 78 5.01 -8.33 0.31
CA LYS A 78 5.07 -9.51 1.18
C LYS A 78 3.68 -10.04 1.54
N ALA A 79 2.73 -9.15 1.80
CA ALA A 79 1.35 -9.53 2.09
C ALA A 79 0.69 -10.21 0.89
N GLU A 80 0.90 -9.70 -0.32
CA GLU A 80 0.37 -10.31 -1.55
C GLU A 80 1.01 -11.69 -1.81
N GLU A 81 2.33 -11.79 -1.68
CA GLU A 81 3.05 -13.07 -1.83
C GLU A 81 2.54 -14.12 -0.83
N ASN A 82 2.42 -13.75 0.44
CA ASN A 82 1.90 -14.65 1.47
C ASN A 82 0.43 -15.04 1.22
N ALA A 83 -0.41 -14.09 0.80
CA ALA A 83 -1.79 -14.38 0.47
C ALA A 83 -1.90 -15.37 -0.71
N ARG A 84 -1.06 -15.22 -1.73
CA ARG A 84 -0.98 -16.19 -2.85
C ARG A 84 -0.56 -17.56 -2.37
N LEU A 85 0.46 -17.65 -1.50
CA LEU A 85 0.90 -18.92 -0.93
C LEU A 85 -0.22 -19.62 -0.15
N ILE A 86 -0.93 -18.88 0.71
CA ILE A 86 -2.08 -19.41 1.47
C ILE A 86 -3.17 -19.92 0.52
N LEU A 87 -3.48 -19.19 -0.55
CA LEU A 87 -4.49 -19.62 -1.52
C LEU A 87 -4.08 -20.89 -2.27
N GLU A 88 -2.82 -20.99 -2.70
CA GLU A 88 -2.32 -22.17 -3.38
C GLU A 88 -2.27 -23.39 -2.45
N GLU A 89 -1.84 -23.20 -1.19
CA GLU A 89 -1.86 -24.27 -0.19
C GLU A 89 -3.29 -24.74 0.11
N ALA A 90 -4.24 -23.82 0.29
CA ALA A 90 -5.64 -24.16 0.53
C ALA A 90 -6.25 -24.92 -0.65
N LYS A 91 -5.93 -24.55 -1.90
CA LYS A 91 -6.37 -25.30 -3.08
C LYS A 91 -5.78 -26.71 -3.11
N ALA A 92 -4.48 -26.84 -2.82
CA ALA A 92 -3.80 -28.13 -2.80
C ALA A 92 -4.41 -29.06 -1.75
N GLN A 93 -4.61 -28.56 -0.52
CA GLN A 93 -5.25 -29.30 0.57
C GLN A 93 -6.68 -29.72 0.20
N ALA A 94 -7.47 -28.82 -0.39
CA ALA A 94 -8.84 -29.13 -0.82
C ALA A 94 -8.89 -30.23 -1.89
N ILE A 95 -7.95 -30.23 -2.84
CA ILE A 95 -7.83 -31.29 -3.85
C ILE A 95 -7.43 -32.61 -3.20
N GLU A 96 -6.48 -32.59 -2.29
CA GLU A 96 -6.03 -33.79 -1.57
C GLU A 96 -7.16 -34.41 -0.74
N GLU A 97 -7.90 -33.60 0.02
CA GLU A 97 -9.05 -34.05 0.80
C GLU A 97 -10.16 -34.59 -0.10
N LYS A 98 -10.45 -33.92 -1.22
CA LYS A 98 -11.42 -34.40 -2.20
C LYS A 98 -11.03 -35.78 -2.72
N ASN A 99 -9.78 -35.97 -3.12
CA ASN A 99 -9.30 -37.26 -3.64
C ASN A 99 -9.41 -38.36 -2.57
N LYS A 100 -9.07 -38.06 -1.31
CA LYS A 100 -9.24 -39.01 -0.19
C LYS A 100 -10.70 -39.41 0.00
N ILE A 101 -11.62 -38.45 -0.07
CA ILE A 101 -13.05 -38.72 0.05
C ILE A 101 -13.54 -39.58 -1.13
N GLU A 102 -13.11 -39.29 -2.36
CA GLU A 102 -13.47 -40.07 -3.54
C GLU A 102 -12.98 -41.53 -3.43
N GLU A 103 -11.76 -41.76 -2.97
CA GLU A 103 -11.21 -43.10 -2.72
C GLU A 103 -11.99 -43.85 -1.64
N LEU A 104 -12.33 -43.19 -0.53
CA LEU A 104 -13.15 -43.79 0.52
C LEU A 104 -14.54 -44.16 0.01
N VAL A 105 -15.16 -43.29 -0.79
CA VAL A 105 -16.48 -43.54 -1.39
C VAL A 105 -16.43 -44.75 -2.31
N GLU A 106 -15.39 -44.90 -3.12
CA GLU A 106 -15.27 -46.05 -4.02
C GLU A 106 -15.07 -47.36 -3.25
N ASN A 107 -14.19 -47.38 -2.24
CA ASN A 107 -14.01 -48.53 -1.37
C ASN A 107 -15.30 -48.96 -0.66
N GLU A 108 -16.10 -48.00 -0.17
CA GLU A 108 -17.38 -48.32 0.46
C GLU A 108 -18.44 -48.82 -0.55
N LYS A 109 -18.41 -48.35 -1.80
CA LYS A 109 -19.26 -48.90 -2.87
C LYS A 109 -18.90 -50.36 -3.17
N GLU A 110 -17.61 -50.69 -3.26
CA GLU A 110 -17.17 -52.07 -3.50
C GLU A 110 -17.68 -53.01 -2.40
N LYS A 111 -17.50 -52.63 -1.13
CA LYS A 111 -18.04 -53.39 0.02
C LYS A 111 -19.56 -53.57 -0.07
N LEU A 112 -20.30 -52.53 -0.47
CA LEU A 112 -21.75 -52.63 -0.64
C LEU A 112 -22.15 -53.63 -1.73
N VAL A 113 -21.40 -53.70 -2.83
CA VAL A 113 -21.63 -54.66 -3.90
C VAL A 113 -21.39 -56.08 -3.41
N ASP A 114 -20.30 -56.31 -2.67
CA ASP A 114 -19.96 -57.61 -2.10
C ASP A 114 -21.02 -58.10 -1.13
N ILE A 115 -21.40 -57.27 -0.15
CA ILE A 115 -22.47 -57.59 0.82
C ILE A 115 -23.78 -57.91 0.11
N LYS A 116 -24.14 -57.16 -0.95
CA LYS A 116 -25.35 -57.43 -1.74
C LYS A 116 -25.26 -58.77 -2.48
N GLY A 117 -24.07 -59.15 -2.94
CA GLY A 117 -23.78 -60.46 -3.51
C GLY A 117 -23.98 -61.57 -2.48
N GLU A 118 -23.39 -61.42 -1.29
CA GLU A 118 -23.54 -62.37 -0.18
C GLU A 118 -25.01 -62.56 0.24
N ILE A 119 -25.78 -61.47 0.36
CA ILE A 119 -27.22 -61.54 0.68
C ILE A 119 -28.00 -62.33 -0.37
N ARG A 120 -27.67 -62.16 -1.67
CA ARG A 120 -28.33 -62.94 -2.74
C ARG A 120 -27.99 -64.42 -2.64
N THR A 121 -26.73 -64.76 -2.42
CA THR A 121 -26.27 -66.14 -2.23
C THR A 121 -26.93 -66.78 -1.01
N LEU A 122 -26.96 -66.07 0.11
CA LEU A 122 -27.64 -66.53 1.33
C LEU A 122 -29.12 -66.78 1.11
N ARG A 123 -29.82 -65.88 0.39
CA ARG A 123 -31.24 -66.06 0.04
C ARG A 123 -31.46 -67.32 -0.79
N ASN A 124 -30.64 -67.54 -1.82
CA ASN A 124 -30.74 -68.73 -2.66
C ASN A 124 -30.49 -70.01 -1.84
N ASN A 125 -29.47 -70.01 -0.97
CA ASN A 125 -29.19 -71.12 -0.08
C ASN A 125 -30.37 -71.42 0.86
N ILE A 126 -31.03 -70.40 1.42
CA ILE A 126 -32.23 -70.58 2.25
C ILE A 126 -33.36 -71.23 1.44
N VAL A 127 -33.62 -70.74 0.22
CA VAL A 127 -34.65 -71.31 -0.66
C VAL A 127 -34.35 -72.76 -1.00
N ASP A 128 -33.09 -73.09 -1.31
CA ASP A 128 -32.68 -74.46 -1.63
C ASP A 128 -32.81 -75.39 -0.43
N VAL A 129 -32.48 -74.92 0.78
CA VAL A 129 -32.67 -75.67 2.03
C VAL A 129 -34.15 -75.90 2.31
N LEU A 130 -35.00 -74.87 2.16
CA LEU A 130 -36.45 -75.00 2.33
C LEU A 130 -37.05 -76.01 1.34
N LYS A 131 -36.67 -75.97 0.06
CA LYS A 131 -37.09 -76.95 -0.95
C LYS A 131 -36.66 -78.38 -0.60
N LYS A 132 -35.43 -78.56 -0.09
CA LYS A 132 -34.96 -79.88 0.38
C LYS A 132 -35.82 -80.40 1.52
N TYR A 133 -36.14 -79.54 2.50
CA TYR A 133 -37.04 -79.92 3.60
C TYR A 133 -38.47 -80.21 3.11
N GLU A 134 -38.99 -79.46 2.14
CA GLU A 134 -40.31 -79.69 1.54
C GLU A 134 -40.39 -81.05 0.84
N VAL A 135 -39.39 -81.41 0.03
CA VAL A 135 -39.31 -82.74 -0.60
C VAL A 135 -39.20 -83.84 0.45
N GLN A 136 -38.33 -83.68 1.44
CA GLN A 136 -38.17 -84.65 2.53
C GLN A 136 -39.45 -84.85 3.35
N LEU A 137 -40.20 -83.78 3.60
CA LEU A 137 -41.50 -83.84 4.27
C LEU A 137 -42.56 -84.50 3.39
N GLY A 138 -42.58 -84.22 2.08
CA GLY A 138 -43.45 -84.91 1.12
C GLY A 138 -43.20 -86.41 1.06
N ASP A 139 -41.93 -86.82 1.05
CA ASP A 139 -41.54 -88.24 1.09
C ASP A 139 -41.92 -88.93 2.41
N ILE A 140 -41.96 -88.20 3.53
CA ILE A 140 -42.38 -88.71 4.85
C ILE A 140 -43.91 -88.75 5.00
N LEU A 141 -44.63 -87.81 4.38
CA LEU A 141 -46.09 -87.70 4.49
C LEU A 141 -46.85 -88.64 3.56
N GLY A 142 -46.21 -89.16 2.50
CA GLY A 142 -46.73 -90.26 1.69
C GLY A 142 -48.17 -90.05 1.19
N GLU A 143 -48.33 -89.32 0.08
CA GLU A 143 -49.54 -89.46 -0.73
C GLU A 143 -49.23 -90.31 -1.97
N GLU A 144 -50.09 -91.30 -2.20
CA GLU A 144 -50.31 -91.94 -3.51
C GLU A 144 -50.57 -90.91 -4.61
#